data_AF-A0A024TA60-F1
#
_entry.id   AF-A0A024TA60-F1
#
_cell.length_a   1.000
_cell.length_b   1.000
_cell.length_c   1.000
_cell.angle_alpha   90.00
_cell.angle_beta   90.00
_cell.angle_gamma   90.00
#
_symmetry.space_group_name_H-M   'P 1'
#
loop_
_entity.id
_entity.type
_entity.pdbx_description
1 polymer ?
#
loop_
_entity_poly.entity_id
_entity_poly.type
_entity_poly.pdbx_seq_one_letter_code
_entity_poly.pdbx_strand_id
1 'polypeptide(L)'
;MFYQRSTTKWRWLTDDNDGIAYLQQDNARVHVAADDPAVNQAAQNPSFSIQFRNQPAQSPDLNVLDLGFFNSIQALQQTMECQTIDDLVHAVEKSYHDLSPKTLGKSFCTLQRVMQAVVEANGDNIYKIPRSKDKDDDMATLEQLDRRIEEESRLDELSELVNIIEV
;
A
#
# COMPACT_ATOMS: atom_id res chain seq x y z
N MET A 1 0.08 -1.39 9.08
CA MET A 1 -0.42 -0.03 8.77
C MET A 1 0.04 0.93 9.87
N PHE A 2 -0.12 2.25 9.74
CA PHE A 2 0.26 3.23 10.79
C PHE A 2 -0.99 3.69 11.56
N TYR A 3 -0.96 3.73 12.90
CA TYR A 3 -2.01 4.36 13.72
C TYR A 3 -1.43 5.24 14.84
N GLN A 4 -2.18 6.26 15.24
CA GLN A 4 -1.79 7.28 16.21
C GLN A 4 -2.41 6.99 17.59
N ARG A 5 -1.63 6.42 18.52
CA ARG A 5 -1.95 6.48 19.95
C ARG A 5 -1.51 7.84 20.50
N SER A 6 -2.45 8.59 21.06
CA SER A 6 -2.25 9.73 22.00
C SER A 6 -0.96 10.54 21.80
N THR A 7 -1.09 11.72 21.20
CA THR A 7 -0.13 12.84 21.04
C THR A 7 1.35 12.60 20.70
N THR A 8 2.02 11.45 20.82
CA THR A 8 3.45 11.39 20.43
C THR A 8 4.07 10.02 20.12
N LYS A 9 3.36 8.99 19.62
CA LYS A 9 4.10 7.84 19.05
C LYS A 9 3.34 6.99 18.05
N TRP A 10 3.75 7.09 16.79
CA TRP A 10 3.54 6.06 15.77
C TRP A 10 4.26 4.78 16.22
N ARG A 11 3.57 3.64 16.22
CA ARG A 11 4.16 2.33 16.50
C ARG A 11 3.89 1.37 15.34
N TRP A 12 4.87 0.53 15.06
CA TRP A 12 4.72 -0.63 14.19
C TRP A 12 3.83 -1.66 14.90
N LEU A 13 2.88 -2.26 14.18
CA LEU A 13 1.86 -3.16 14.76
C LEU A 13 2.33 -4.61 14.86
N THR A 14 3.46 -4.95 14.24
CA THR A 14 3.98 -6.31 14.11
C THR A 14 5.46 -6.33 14.48
N ASP A 15 5.98 -7.43 15.05
CA ASP A 15 7.44 -7.58 15.29
C ASP A 15 8.19 -8.06 14.02
N ASP A 16 7.59 -7.87 12.85
CA ASP A 16 8.17 -8.28 11.57
C ASP A 16 9.09 -7.20 10.98
N ASN A 17 10.07 -7.67 10.19
CA ASN A 17 10.95 -6.81 9.39
C ASN A 17 11.82 -5.81 10.20
N ASP A 18 12.21 -6.18 11.43
CA ASP A 18 13.09 -5.39 12.33
C ASP A 18 12.63 -3.94 12.56
N GLY A 19 11.32 -3.67 12.46
CA GLY A 19 10.77 -2.32 12.58
C GLY A 19 11.11 -1.42 11.39
N ILE A 20 11.39 -1.98 10.22
CA ILE A 20 11.66 -1.25 8.98
C ILE A 20 10.40 -1.23 8.12
N ALA A 21 9.98 -0.05 7.68
CA ALA A 21 8.97 0.14 6.65
C ALA A 21 9.66 0.50 5.33
N TYR A 22 9.35 -0.21 4.25
CA TYR A 22 9.86 0.14 2.92
C TYR A 22 8.87 1.05 2.20
N LEU A 23 9.34 2.24 1.79
CA LEU A 23 8.60 3.11 0.90
C LEU A 23 9.13 2.92 -0.53
N GLN A 24 8.33 2.30 -1.38
CA GLN A 24 8.64 2.20 -2.80
C GLN A 24 8.17 3.46 -3.52
N GLN A 25 9.00 4.01 -4.40
CA GLN A 25 8.67 5.14 -5.28
C GLN A 25 9.09 4.88 -6.72
N ASP A 26 8.48 5.64 -7.64
CA ASP A 26 8.94 5.69 -9.03
C ASP A 26 10.25 6.50 -9.16
N ASN A 27 10.83 6.52 -10.37
CA ASN A 27 12.03 7.31 -10.67
C ASN A 27 11.69 8.66 -11.34
N ALA A 28 10.51 9.24 -11.08
CA ALA A 28 10.18 10.54 -11.65
C ALA A 28 11.13 11.63 -11.11
N ARG A 29 11.49 12.61 -11.95
CA ARG A 29 12.56 13.59 -11.65
C ARG A 29 12.35 14.44 -10.38
N VAL A 30 11.10 14.55 -9.93
CA VAL A 30 10.73 15.30 -8.72
C VAL A 30 10.98 14.49 -7.45
N HIS A 31 11.17 13.18 -7.57
CA HIS A 31 11.41 12.29 -6.44
C HIS A 31 12.85 12.42 -5.93
N VAL A 32 12.97 12.30 -4.62
CA VAL A 32 14.24 12.32 -3.90
C VAL A 32 15.03 11.04 -4.15
N ALA A 33 16.36 11.13 -4.15
CA ALA A 33 17.20 9.95 -4.22
C ALA A 33 16.94 9.04 -2.99
N ALA A 34 16.96 7.72 -3.18
CA ALA A 34 16.68 6.78 -2.08
C ALA A 34 17.71 6.88 -0.93
N ASP A 35 18.92 7.37 -1.22
CA ASP A 35 20.01 7.59 -0.28
C ASP A 35 20.12 9.07 0.17
N ASP A 36 19.15 9.92 -0.17
CA ASP A 36 19.16 11.33 0.23
C ASP A 36 19.31 11.47 1.76
N PRO A 37 20.36 12.15 2.25
CA PRO A 37 20.63 12.21 3.69
C PRO A 37 19.54 12.91 4.50
N ALA A 38 18.89 13.95 3.95
CA ALA A 38 17.85 14.70 4.64
C ALA A 38 16.57 13.87 4.76
N VAL A 39 16.23 13.13 3.69
CA VAL A 39 15.10 12.20 3.68
C VAL A 39 15.34 11.04 4.64
N ASN A 40 16.52 10.44 4.60
CA ASN A 40 16.90 9.35 5.50
C ASN A 40 16.88 9.79 6.97
N GLN A 41 17.31 11.02 7.27
CA GLN A 41 17.21 11.57 8.61
C GLN A 41 15.75 11.78 9.04
N ALA A 42 14.91 12.36 8.17
CA ALA A 42 13.49 12.57 8.45
C ALA A 42 12.71 11.24 8.60
N ALA A 43 13.19 10.18 7.96
CA ALA A 43 12.63 8.84 7.98
C ALA A 43 12.96 8.03 9.24
N GLN A 44 13.84 8.53 10.12
CA GLN A 44 14.17 7.88 11.39
C GLN A 44 13.14 8.23 12.47
N ASN A 45 12.54 7.20 13.07
CA ASN A 45 11.69 7.34 14.25
C ASN A 45 12.24 6.45 15.39
N PRO A 46 12.10 6.83 16.67
CA PRO A 46 12.49 5.97 17.79
C PRO A 46 11.82 4.59 17.82
N SER A 47 10.68 4.40 17.13
CA SER A 47 9.92 3.14 17.13
C SER A 47 10.00 2.35 15.82
N PHE A 48 10.45 2.96 14.72
CA PHE A 48 10.56 2.33 13.39
C PHE A 48 11.44 3.18 12.48
N SER A 49 11.89 2.60 11.35
CA SER A 49 12.60 3.36 10.31
C SER A 49 11.90 3.21 8.98
N ILE A 50 11.86 4.28 8.17
CA ILE A 50 11.41 4.20 6.78
C ILE A 50 12.65 4.13 5.89
N GLN A 51 12.67 3.16 4.98
CA GLN A 51 13.72 3.04 3.96
C GLN A 51 13.11 3.20 2.58
N PHE A 52 13.69 4.12 1.80
CA PHE A 52 13.26 4.38 0.45
C PHE A 52 13.82 3.32 -0.49
N ARG A 53 13.00 2.89 -1.45
CA ARG A 53 13.36 1.97 -2.52
C ARG A 53 12.82 2.51 -3.83
N ASN A 54 13.72 2.66 -4.79
CA ASN A 54 13.32 3.03 -6.13
C ASN A 54 12.92 1.75 -6.88
N GLN A 55 11.82 1.84 -7.64
CA GLN A 55 11.49 0.78 -8.57
C GLN A 55 12.53 0.68 -9.71
N PRO A 56 12.63 -0.45 -10.41
CA PRO A 56 13.38 -0.54 -11.65
C PRO A 56 12.89 0.46 -12.72
N ALA A 57 13.80 0.97 -13.54
CA ALA A 57 13.46 1.96 -14.56
C ALA A 57 12.47 1.38 -15.60
N GLN A 58 11.46 2.18 -15.97
CA GLN A 58 10.44 1.81 -16.97
C GLN A 58 9.62 0.55 -16.64
N SER A 59 9.44 0.25 -15.34
CA SER A 59 8.68 -0.92 -14.87
C SER A 59 7.45 -0.51 -14.06
N PRO A 60 6.42 0.11 -14.68
CA PRO A 60 5.20 0.53 -13.97
C PRO A 60 4.42 -0.66 -13.39
N ASP A 61 4.60 -1.85 -13.95
CA ASP A 61 4.04 -3.10 -13.47
C ASP A 61 4.71 -3.64 -12.19
N LEU A 62 5.83 -3.03 -11.78
CA LEU A 62 6.46 -3.28 -10.48
C LEU A 62 6.07 -2.26 -9.40
N ASN A 63 5.16 -1.32 -9.71
CA ASN A 63 4.52 -0.44 -8.73
C ASN A 63 3.08 -0.89 -8.47
N VAL A 64 2.76 -1.28 -7.23
CA VAL A 64 1.40 -1.72 -6.88
C VAL A 64 0.32 -0.65 -7.17
N LEU A 65 0.70 0.63 -7.07
CA LEU A 65 -0.21 1.75 -7.30
C LEU A 65 -0.62 1.83 -8.78
N ASP A 66 0.37 1.80 -9.69
CA ASP A 66 0.15 1.85 -11.14
C ASP A 66 -0.42 0.53 -11.68
N LEU A 67 0.03 -0.60 -11.14
CA LEU A 67 -0.33 -1.94 -11.60
C LEU A 67 -1.84 -2.21 -11.48
N GLY A 68 -2.51 -1.67 -10.46
CA GLY A 68 -3.94 -1.94 -10.28
C GLY A 68 -4.70 -1.06 -9.30
N PHE A 69 -4.04 -0.44 -8.31
CA PHE A 69 -4.77 0.32 -7.29
C PHE A 69 -5.41 1.59 -7.85
N PHE A 70 -4.65 2.42 -8.58
CA PHE A 70 -5.20 3.63 -9.21
C PHE A 70 -6.27 3.32 -10.25
N ASN A 71 -6.06 2.27 -11.06
CA ASN A 71 -7.07 1.81 -12.02
C ASN A 71 -8.38 1.40 -11.33
N SER A 72 -8.30 0.80 -10.13
CA SER A 72 -9.48 0.39 -9.37
C SER A 72 -10.25 1.59 -8.81
N ILE A 73 -9.54 2.61 -8.30
CA ILE A 73 -10.15 3.88 -7.85
C ILE A 73 -10.79 4.58 -9.04
N GLN A 74 -10.08 4.68 -10.16
CA GLN A 74 -10.57 5.33 -11.37
C GLN A 74 -11.83 4.65 -11.92
N ALA A 75 -11.91 3.32 -11.89
CA ALA A 75 -13.09 2.59 -12.32
C ALA A 75 -14.34 2.95 -11.51
N LEU A 76 -14.21 3.16 -10.19
CA LEU A 76 -15.31 3.63 -9.35
C LEU A 76 -15.63 5.11 -9.58
N GLN A 77 -14.59 5.94 -9.70
CA GLN A 77 -14.75 7.37 -9.94
C GLN A 77 -15.51 7.63 -11.25
N GLN A 78 -15.23 6.86 -12.30
CA GLN A 78 -15.88 6.97 -13.62
C GLN A 78 -17.37 6.63 -13.61
N THR A 79 -17.90 6.00 -12.55
CA THR A 79 -19.35 5.78 -12.41
C THR A 79 -20.08 7.01 -11.85
N MET A 80 -19.35 8.06 -11.49
CA MET A 80 -19.88 9.30 -10.92
C MET A 80 -19.82 10.43 -11.95
N GLU A 81 -20.85 11.27 -11.98
CA GLU A 81 -20.84 12.47 -12.80
C GLU A 81 -20.12 13.60 -12.08
N CYS A 82 -19.08 14.17 -12.70
CA CYS A 82 -18.31 15.28 -12.17
C CYS A 82 -18.38 16.45 -13.16
N GLN A 83 -18.80 17.64 -12.72
CA GLN A 83 -18.88 18.83 -13.57
C GLN A 83 -17.82 19.88 -13.23
N THR A 84 -17.23 19.77 -12.05
CA THR A 84 -16.20 20.66 -11.53
C THR A 84 -14.99 19.88 -11.03
N ILE A 85 -13.89 20.61 -10.76
CA ILE A 85 -12.71 20.03 -10.11
C ILE A 85 -13.06 19.53 -8.70
N ASP A 86 -13.89 20.27 -7.97
CA ASP A 86 -14.31 19.89 -6.61
C ASP A 86 -15.12 18.59 -6.62
N ASP A 87 -16.01 18.42 -7.62
CA ASP A 87 -16.74 17.16 -7.81
C ASP A 87 -15.79 15.99 -8.08
N LEU A 88 -14.75 16.23 -8.90
CA LEU A 88 -13.76 15.20 -9.21
C LEU A 88 -12.95 14.80 -7.97
N VAL A 89 -12.50 15.77 -7.17
CA VAL A 89 -11.79 15.50 -5.91
C VAL A 89 -12.68 14.68 -4.99
N HIS A 90 -13.94 15.09 -4.80
CA HIS A 90 -14.89 14.36 -3.98
C HIS A 90 -15.14 12.94 -4.49
N ALA A 91 -15.27 12.76 -5.81
CA ALA A 91 -15.49 11.45 -6.41
C ALA A 91 -14.28 10.52 -6.22
N VAL A 92 -13.05 11.03 -6.30
CA VAL A 92 -11.83 10.26 -6.03
C VAL A 92 -11.74 9.87 -4.56
N GLU A 93 -11.97 10.81 -3.63
CA GLU A 93 -11.98 10.53 -2.19
C GLU A 93 -13.03 9.48 -1.83
N LYS A 94 -14.26 9.66 -2.31
CA LYS A 94 -15.34 8.69 -2.13
C LYS A 94 -14.97 7.32 -2.69
N SER A 95 -14.41 7.27 -3.90
CA SER A 95 -13.98 6.02 -4.52
C SER A 95 -12.88 5.33 -3.73
N TYR A 96 -11.93 6.09 -3.15
CA TYR A 96 -10.90 5.54 -2.27
C TYR A 96 -11.52 4.91 -1.01
N HIS A 97 -12.48 5.58 -0.38
CA HIS A 97 -13.16 5.07 0.82
C HIS A 97 -14.07 3.87 0.53
N ASP A 98 -14.76 3.86 -0.62
CA ASP A 98 -15.66 2.78 -1.02
C ASP A 98 -14.89 1.54 -1.51
N LEU A 99 -13.62 1.69 -1.89
CA LEU A 99 -12.83 0.59 -2.42
C LEU A 99 -12.50 -0.41 -1.31
N SER A 100 -12.93 -1.67 -1.50
CA SER A 100 -12.63 -2.75 -0.56
C SER A 100 -11.11 -2.93 -0.39
N PRO A 101 -10.61 -3.08 0.86
CA PRO A 101 -9.20 -3.43 1.11
C PRO A 101 -8.74 -4.70 0.38
N LYS A 102 -9.67 -5.63 0.10
CA LYS A 102 -9.41 -6.83 -0.71
C LYS A 102 -8.91 -6.52 -2.11
N THR A 103 -9.32 -5.39 -2.68
CA THR A 103 -8.83 -4.96 -3.99
C THR A 103 -7.34 -4.63 -3.94
N LEU A 104 -6.89 -3.91 -2.91
CA LEU A 104 -5.47 -3.67 -2.69
C LEU A 104 -4.70 -4.98 -2.47
N GLY A 105 -5.26 -5.89 -1.66
CA GLY A 105 -4.69 -7.23 -1.48
C GLY A 105 -4.48 -7.98 -2.80
N LYS A 106 -5.49 -7.98 -3.68
CA LYS A 106 -5.40 -8.59 -5.03
C LYS A 106 -4.35 -7.91 -5.92
N SER A 107 -4.15 -6.59 -5.79
CA SER A 107 -3.07 -5.88 -6.49
C SER A 107 -1.70 -6.38 -6.04
N PHE A 108 -1.49 -6.61 -4.74
CA PHE A 108 -0.26 -7.23 -4.23
C PHE A 108 -0.06 -8.67 -4.70
N CYS A 109 -1.11 -9.50 -4.71
CA CYS A 109 -1.01 -10.85 -5.29
C CYS A 109 -0.64 -10.79 -6.78
N THR A 110 -1.14 -9.78 -7.51
CA THR A 110 -0.78 -9.57 -8.92
C THR A 110 0.67 -9.14 -9.05
N LEU A 111 1.15 -8.23 -8.20
CA LEU A 111 2.54 -7.78 -8.17
C LEU A 111 3.51 -8.95 -7.95
N GLN A 112 3.22 -9.85 -7.00
CA GLN A 112 4.05 -11.04 -6.76
C GLN A 112 4.14 -11.92 -8.01
N ARG A 113 3.01 -12.14 -8.69
CA ARG A 113 2.97 -12.91 -9.95
C ARG A 113 3.75 -12.21 -11.07
N VAL A 114 3.67 -10.88 -11.17
CA VAL A 114 4.48 -10.09 -12.13
C VAL A 114 5.96 -10.26 -11.83
N MET A 115 6.39 -10.13 -10.57
CA MET A 115 7.79 -10.31 -10.18
C MET A 115 8.31 -11.70 -10.57
N GLN A 116 7.50 -12.75 -10.39
CA GLN A 116 7.86 -14.09 -10.86
C GLN A 116 8.02 -14.14 -12.39
N ALA A 117 7.08 -13.54 -13.14
CA ALA A 117 7.16 -13.50 -14.60
C ALA A 117 8.39 -12.73 -15.11
N VAL A 118 8.79 -11.64 -14.44
CA VAL A 118 10.04 -10.91 -14.71
C VAL A 118 11.25 -11.82 -14.54
N VAL A 119 11.31 -12.59 -13.44
CA VAL A 119 12.41 -13.52 -13.19
C VAL A 119 12.45 -14.63 -14.24
N GLU A 120 11.31 -15.21 -14.60
CA GLU A 120 11.19 -16.21 -15.67
C GLU A 120 11.60 -15.66 -17.04
N ALA A 121 11.38 -14.37 -17.28
CA ALA A 121 11.80 -13.64 -18.48
C ALA A 121 13.24 -13.07 -18.38
N ASN A 122 14.01 -13.39 -17.34
CA ASN A 122 15.36 -12.86 -17.09
C ASN A 122 15.46 -11.32 -17.08
N GLY A 123 14.43 -10.65 -16.53
CA GLY A 123 14.39 -9.19 -16.44
C GLY A 123 13.78 -8.47 -17.65
N ASP A 124 13.38 -9.22 -18.69
CA ASP A 124 12.73 -8.66 -19.89
C ASP A 124 11.23 -8.41 -19.63
N ASN A 125 10.58 -7.55 -20.44
CA ASN A 125 9.17 -7.18 -20.33
C ASN A 125 8.26 -7.91 -21.33
N ILE A 126 8.74 -9.00 -21.92
CA ILE A 126 8.03 -9.79 -22.96
C ILE A 126 6.88 -10.66 -22.40
N TYR A 127 6.59 -10.59 -21.11
CA TYR A 127 5.49 -11.31 -20.49
C TYR A 127 4.17 -10.53 -20.59
N LYS A 128 3.06 -11.26 -20.53
CA LYS A 128 1.75 -10.66 -20.29
C LYS A 128 1.51 -10.61 -18.79
N ILE A 129 0.79 -9.59 -18.31
CA ILE A 129 0.41 -9.51 -16.89
C ILE A 129 -0.27 -10.83 -16.50
N PRO A 130 0.34 -11.61 -15.59
CA PRO A 130 -0.18 -12.92 -15.24
C PRO A 130 -1.51 -12.76 -14.52
N ARG A 131 -2.46 -13.65 -14.85
CA ARG A 131 -3.73 -13.77 -14.14
C ARG A 131 -3.64 -14.88 -13.12
N SER A 132 -4.48 -14.81 -12.10
CA SER A 132 -4.59 -15.87 -11.10
C SER A 132 -4.99 -17.18 -11.78
N LYS A 133 -4.18 -18.21 -11.57
CA LYS A 133 -4.47 -19.58 -12.03
C LYS A 133 -5.11 -20.42 -10.93
N ASP A 134 -4.81 -20.08 -9.68
CA ASP A 134 -5.30 -20.74 -8.48
C ASP A 134 -5.99 -19.71 -7.59
N LYS A 135 -7.31 -19.84 -7.48
CA LYS A 135 -8.12 -18.92 -6.68
C LYS A 135 -7.98 -19.22 -5.19
N ASP A 136 -7.61 -20.43 -4.81
CA ASP A 136 -7.60 -20.86 -3.41
C ASP A 136 -6.39 -20.23 -2.68
N ASP A 137 -5.24 -20.15 -3.34
CA ASP A 137 -4.05 -19.45 -2.81
C ASP A 137 -4.27 -17.93 -2.66
N ASP A 138 -4.92 -17.31 -3.66
CA ASP A 138 -5.32 -15.90 -3.57
C ASP A 138 -6.32 -15.69 -2.42
N MET A 139 -7.26 -16.61 -2.23
CA MET A 139 -8.23 -16.55 -1.13
C MET A 139 -7.55 -16.71 0.24
N ALA A 140 -6.61 -17.65 0.38
CA ALA A 140 -5.85 -17.82 1.63
C ALA A 140 -5.03 -16.56 1.97
N THR A 141 -4.44 -15.91 0.96
CA THR A 141 -3.71 -14.65 1.13
C THR A 141 -4.66 -13.52 1.55
N LEU A 142 -5.83 -13.43 0.92
CA LEU A 142 -6.86 -12.45 1.28
C LEU A 142 -7.43 -12.69 2.68
N GLU A 143 -7.60 -13.95 3.11
CA GLU A 143 -8.04 -14.27 4.48
C GLU A 143 -7.00 -13.88 5.52
N GLN A 144 -5.71 -14.04 5.22
CA GLN A 144 -4.64 -13.53 6.09
C GLN A 144 -4.68 -12.01 6.20
N LEU A 145 -4.96 -11.30 5.10
CA LEU A 145 -5.14 -9.86 5.10
C LEU A 145 -6.38 -9.45 5.90
N ASP A 146 -7.51 -10.12 5.71
CA ASP A 146 -8.75 -9.86 6.47
C ASP A 146 -8.53 -10.03 7.98
N ARG A 147 -7.86 -11.12 8.39
CA ARG A 147 -7.50 -11.34 9.80
C ARG A 147 -6.64 -10.21 10.36
N ARG A 148 -5.63 -9.77 9.60
CA ARG A 148 -4.79 -8.65 10.00
C ARG A 148 -5.59 -7.36 10.15
N ILE A 149 -6.47 -7.04 9.20
CA ILE A 149 -7.32 -5.83 9.25
C ILE A 149 -8.25 -5.89 10.48
N GLU A 150 -8.85 -7.04 10.77
CA GLU A 150 -9.69 -7.22 11.95
C GLU A 150 -8.90 -7.05 13.25
N GLU A 151 -7.70 -7.64 13.33
CA GLU A 151 -6.79 -7.44 14.47
C GLU A 151 -6.40 -5.98 14.64
N GLU A 152 -6.06 -5.27 13.56
CA GLU A 152 -5.77 -3.82 13.58
C GLU A 152 -6.98 -3.03 14.09
N SER A 153 -8.18 -3.28 13.55
CA SER A 153 -9.42 -2.60 13.98
C SER A 153 -9.72 -2.82 15.47
N ARG A 154 -9.50 -4.04 15.98
CA ARG A 154 -9.68 -4.34 17.41
C ARG A 154 -8.67 -3.63 18.29
N LEU A 155 -7.42 -3.48 17.82
CA LEU A 155 -6.38 -2.76 18.54
C LEU A 155 -6.67 -1.24 18.60
N ASP A 156 -7.27 -0.69 17.55
CA ASP A 156 -7.72 0.71 17.50
C ASP A 156 -8.86 0.95 18.50
N GLU A 157 -9.88 0.09 18.54
CA GLU A 157 -10.94 0.15 19.55
C GLU A 157 -10.40 0.06 20.98
N LEU A 158 -9.49 -0.89 21.24
CA LEU A 158 -8.84 -1.05 22.56
C LEU A 158 -7.99 0.18 22.91
N SER A 159 -7.32 0.76 21.93
CA SER A 159 -6.53 1.98 22.09
C SER A 159 -7.40 3.15 22.54
N GLU A 160 -8.53 3.36 21.89
CA GLU A 160 -9.48 4.40 22.25
C GLU A 160 -10.03 4.19 23.67
N LEU A 161 -10.40 2.96 24.02
CA LEU A 161 -10.90 2.62 25.35
C LEU A 161 -9.88 2.86 26.47
N VAL A 162 -8.61 2.48 26.27
CA VAL A 162 -7.55 2.71 27.26
C VAL A 162 -7.31 4.21 27.44
N ASN A 163 -7.29 4.99 26.36
CA ASN A 163 -7.13 6.45 26.43
C ASN A 163 -8.31 7.13 27.16
N ILE A 164 -9.51 6.56 27.13
CA ILE A 164 -10.68 7.06 27.88
C ILE A 164 -10.57 6.76 29.39
N ILE A 165 -9.92 5.65 29.76
CA ILE A 165 -9.77 5.21 31.16
C ILE A 165 -8.57 5.89 31.85
N GLU A 166 -7.60 6.40 31.09
CA GLU A 166 -6.42 7.12 31.60
C GLU A 166 -6.69 8.62 31.93
N VAL A 167 -7.95 9.07 31.93
CA VAL A 167 -8.42 10.40 32.37
C VAL A 167 -9.03 10.31 33.77
#